data_AF-A0AA38GP75-F1
#
_entry.id   AF-A0AA38GP75-F1
#
_cell.length_a   1.000
_cell.length_b   1.000
_cell.length_c   1.000
_cell.angle_alpha   90.00
_cell.angle_beta   90.00
_cell.angle_gamma   90.00
#
_symmetry.space_group_name_H-M   'P 1'
#
loop_
_entity.id
_entity.type
_entity.pdbx_description
1 polymer ?
#
loop_
_entity_poly.entity_id
_entity_poly.type
_entity_poly.pdbx_seq_one_letter_code
_entity_poly.pdbx_strand_id
1 'polypeptide(L)'
;VEGQTEEVIFDHLHAAAFFQSPLGRTILGPAENIRTISRNNLHQYISTHYSGPRMVISAAGAIKHEEIVDQVKRLFTNLSTDPTTVRQLVEREPAVFTGYEDRVVNDDMPLAHVAVAFKGASWTDPDSIALMVLQTLLGGWKAGAGAGANLGSELARKVAANDLAESIMSFNTNYNDTGLFGIYAVAKPECLEDLSYTMMNELSRLTQDVSEVDVIRACNQLKSCLVIHLDGTSPVAEDIGRQLLTYGRRIPLAEFFARIDAVDVDTVKRVANHYIFDRDVAISGIGPIQRLPDYTWFRSRTSLGFQN
;
A
#
# COMPACT_ATOMS: atom_id res chain seq x y z
N VAL A 1 -9.24 -10.52 -13.66
CA VAL A 1 -8.24 -9.45 -13.49
C VAL A 1 -8.52 -8.29 -14.43
N GLU A 2 -8.55 -8.47 -15.76
CA GLU A 2 -8.87 -7.35 -16.69
C GLU A 2 -10.24 -6.67 -16.48
N GLY A 3 -11.21 -7.36 -15.87
CA GLY A 3 -12.50 -6.77 -15.50
C GLY A 3 -12.47 -5.88 -14.24
N GLN A 4 -11.36 -5.84 -13.51
CA GLN A 4 -11.14 -4.98 -12.34
C GLN A 4 -9.94 -4.07 -12.60
N THR A 5 -10.20 -2.92 -13.21
CA THR A 5 -9.17 -1.94 -13.60
C THR A 5 -8.24 -1.52 -12.45
N GLU A 6 -8.74 -1.53 -11.21
CA GLU A 6 -7.93 -1.21 -10.03
C GLU A 6 -6.72 -2.14 -9.86
N GLU A 7 -6.91 -3.46 -9.97
CA GLU A 7 -5.79 -4.43 -9.88
C GLU A 7 -4.79 -4.20 -11.01
N VAL A 8 -5.29 -3.93 -12.22
CA VAL A 8 -4.46 -3.65 -13.39
C VAL A 8 -3.61 -2.40 -13.16
N ILE A 9 -4.21 -1.30 -12.65
CA ILE A 9 -3.48 -0.08 -12.30
C ILE A 9 -2.35 -0.37 -11.31
N PHE A 10 -2.62 -1.16 -10.27
CA PHE A 10 -1.61 -1.50 -9.28
C PHE A 10 -0.52 -2.41 -9.85
N ASP A 11 -0.84 -3.37 -10.72
CA ASP A 11 0.18 -4.18 -11.41
C ASP A 11 1.12 -3.31 -12.24
N HIS A 12 0.57 -2.39 -13.04
CA HIS A 12 1.36 -1.42 -13.83
C HIS A 12 2.16 -0.47 -12.93
N LEU A 13 1.58 -0.02 -11.80
CA LEU A 13 2.27 0.82 -10.82
C LEU A 13 3.48 0.10 -10.20
N HIS A 14 3.34 -1.17 -9.81
CA HIS A 14 4.47 -1.94 -9.27
C HIS A 14 5.57 -2.15 -10.32
N ALA A 15 5.19 -2.43 -11.56
CA ALA A 15 6.13 -2.57 -12.67
C ALA A 15 6.91 -1.27 -12.94
N ALA A 16 6.24 -0.11 -12.88
CA ALA A 16 6.87 1.20 -13.04
C ALA A 16 7.71 1.61 -11.82
N ALA A 17 7.22 1.35 -10.60
CA ALA A 17 7.89 1.74 -9.37
C ALA A 17 9.14 0.90 -9.10
N PHE A 18 9.11 -0.40 -9.39
CA PHE A 18 10.17 -1.37 -9.10
C PHE A 18 10.73 -2.00 -10.37
N PHE A 19 11.05 -1.16 -11.35
CA PHE A 19 11.56 -1.61 -12.65
C PHE A 19 12.80 -2.49 -12.47
N GLN A 20 12.86 -3.61 -13.20
CA GLN A 20 13.91 -4.63 -13.13
C GLN A 20 14.09 -5.33 -11.76
N SER A 21 13.26 -5.03 -10.76
CA SER A 21 13.28 -5.72 -9.46
C SER A 21 12.26 -6.86 -9.43
N PRO A 22 12.42 -7.89 -8.56
CA PRO A 22 11.43 -8.96 -8.43
C PRO A 22 10.02 -8.45 -8.08
N LEU A 23 9.90 -7.36 -7.31
CA LEU A 23 8.63 -6.73 -6.96
C LEU A 23 7.89 -6.09 -8.14
N GLY A 24 8.55 -5.82 -9.26
CA GLY A 24 7.90 -5.26 -10.45
C GLY A 24 7.15 -6.31 -11.29
N ARG A 25 7.20 -7.60 -10.91
CA ARG A 25 6.51 -8.68 -11.62
C ARG A 25 5.12 -8.89 -11.03
N THR A 26 4.13 -9.10 -11.89
CA THR A 26 2.76 -9.42 -11.46
C THR A 26 2.69 -10.83 -10.85
N ILE A 27 1.70 -11.05 -9.99
CA ILE A 27 1.50 -12.34 -9.31
C ILE A 27 1.18 -13.45 -10.32
N LEU A 28 0.37 -13.14 -11.35
CA LEU A 28 0.00 -14.11 -12.38
C LEU A 28 1.14 -14.44 -13.35
N GLY A 29 2.04 -13.48 -13.57
CA GLY A 29 3.08 -13.57 -14.59
C GLY A 29 2.52 -13.55 -16.03
N PRO A 30 3.41 -13.63 -17.03
CA PRO A 30 3.03 -13.58 -18.43
C PRO A 30 2.38 -14.88 -18.90
N ALA A 31 1.48 -14.78 -19.90
CA ALA A 31 0.74 -15.91 -20.45
C ALA A 31 1.68 -16.99 -21.05
N GLU A 32 2.83 -16.58 -21.60
CA GLU A 32 3.86 -17.45 -22.13
C GLU A 32 4.39 -18.40 -21.05
N ASN A 33 4.66 -17.87 -19.84
CA ASN A 33 5.15 -18.68 -18.72
C ASN A 33 4.09 -19.70 -18.27
N ILE A 34 2.82 -19.28 -18.20
CA ILE A 34 1.69 -20.15 -17.82
C ILE A 34 1.55 -21.31 -18.80
N ARG A 35 1.74 -21.08 -20.11
CA ARG A 35 1.68 -22.16 -21.12
C ARG A 35 2.83 -23.15 -21.02
N THR A 36 3.97 -22.74 -20.47
CA THR A 36 5.19 -23.58 -20.37
C THR A 36 5.42 -24.21 -18.99
N ILE A 37 4.68 -23.80 -17.96
CA ILE A 37 4.89 -24.29 -16.60
C ILE A 37 4.69 -25.80 -16.53
N SER A 38 5.71 -26.51 -16.05
CA SER A 38 5.70 -27.97 -15.95
C SER A 38 5.54 -28.43 -14.51
N ARG A 39 5.15 -29.69 -14.32
CA ARG A 39 5.12 -30.34 -13.00
C ARG A 39 6.46 -30.24 -12.27
N ASN A 40 7.58 -30.31 -13.00
CA ASN A 40 8.91 -30.21 -12.41
C ASN A 40 9.17 -28.81 -11.84
N ASN A 41 8.68 -27.75 -12.50
CA ASN A 41 8.80 -26.39 -11.99
C ASN A 41 8.02 -26.22 -10.68
N LEU A 42 6.82 -26.80 -10.58
CA LEU A 42 6.01 -26.76 -9.36
C LEU A 42 6.67 -27.50 -8.20
N HIS A 43 7.19 -28.71 -8.46
CA HIS A 43 7.94 -29.47 -7.44
C HIS A 43 9.19 -28.72 -6.98
N GLN A 44 9.93 -28.13 -7.91
CA GLN A 44 11.09 -27.32 -7.58
C GLN A 44 10.68 -26.12 -6.70
N TYR A 45 9.64 -25.38 -7.08
CA TYR A 45 9.13 -24.25 -6.30
C TYR A 45 8.75 -24.66 -4.87
N ILE A 46 7.98 -25.75 -4.71
CA ILE A 46 7.60 -26.28 -3.39
C ILE A 46 8.85 -26.66 -2.59
N SER A 47 9.78 -27.40 -3.20
CA SER A 47 11.01 -27.83 -2.52
C SER A 47 11.90 -26.66 -2.09
N THR A 48 11.93 -25.58 -2.89
CA THR A 48 12.79 -24.42 -2.63
C THR A 48 12.13 -23.38 -1.73
N HIS A 49 10.80 -23.28 -1.68
CA HIS A 49 10.11 -22.21 -0.95
C HIS A 49 9.29 -22.67 0.26
N TYR A 50 8.76 -23.90 0.27
CA TYR A 50 7.89 -24.38 1.36
C TYR A 50 8.73 -25.12 2.41
N SER A 51 9.60 -24.36 3.09
CA SER A 51 10.43 -24.88 4.18
C SER A 51 9.88 -24.49 5.55
N GLY A 52 10.07 -25.37 6.54
CA GLY A 52 9.58 -25.17 7.91
C GLY A 52 9.92 -23.80 8.51
N PRO A 53 11.18 -23.32 8.43
CA PRO A 53 11.56 -22.00 8.96
C PRO A 53 10.88 -20.78 8.30
N ARG A 54 10.19 -20.94 7.17
CA ARG A 54 9.47 -19.87 6.45
C ARG A 54 7.96 -20.03 6.48
N MET A 55 7.45 -20.96 7.29
CA MET A 55 6.02 -21.22 7.44
C MET A 55 5.58 -20.91 8.87
N VAL A 56 4.38 -20.36 9.00
CA VAL A 56 3.70 -20.16 10.28
C VAL A 56 2.34 -20.83 10.21
N ILE A 57 1.98 -21.59 11.23
CA ILE A 57 0.64 -22.11 11.42
C ILE A 57 -0.08 -21.17 12.37
N SER A 58 -1.13 -20.51 11.90
CA SER A 58 -1.99 -19.61 12.68
C SER A 58 -3.36 -20.24 12.89
N ALA A 59 -3.88 -20.15 14.11
CA ALA A 59 -5.19 -20.66 14.46
C ALA A 59 -5.83 -19.76 15.53
N ALA A 60 -7.12 -19.46 15.36
CA ALA A 60 -7.90 -18.62 16.28
C ALA A 60 -9.31 -19.17 16.45
N GLY A 61 -9.87 -19.06 17.66
CA GLY A 61 -11.21 -19.55 18.01
C GLY A 61 -11.19 -20.54 19.17
N ALA A 62 -12.12 -21.49 19.15
CA ALA A 62 -12.28 -22.50 20.20
C ALA A 62 -11.24 -23.63 20.09
N ILE A 63 -9.99 -23.32 20.39
CA ILE A 63 -8.84 -24.24 20.28
C ILE A 63 -7.97 -24.18 21.53
N LYS A 64 -7.23 -25.27 21.82
CA LYS A 64 -6.14 -25.26 22.81
C LYS A 64 -4.80 -25.29 22.11
N HIS A 65 -3.88 -24.43 22.55
CA HIS A 65 -2.57 -24.30 21.93
C HIS A 65 -1.82 -25.65 21.85
N GLU A 66 -1.74 -26.37 22.97
CA GLU A 66 -1.02 -27.65 23.05
C GLU A 66 -1.57 -28.70 22.08
N GLU A 67 -2.91 -28.79 21.95
CA GLU A 67 -3.55 -29.76 21.05
C GLU A 67 -3.21 -29.47 19.57
N ILE A 68 -3.09 -28.21 19.18
CA ILE A 68 -2.70 -27.81 17.83
C ILE A 68 -1.21 -28.07 17.61
N VAL A 69 -0.36 -27.69 18.57
CA VAL A 69 1.08 -27.91 18.50
C VAL A 69 1.40 -29.40 18.34
N ASP A 70 0.74 -30.27 19.09
CA ASP A 70 0.93 -31.72 19.01
C ASP A 70 0.47 -32.28 17.67
N GLN A 71 -0.64 -31.79 17.11
CA GLN A 71 -1.09 -32.17 15.77
C GLN A 71 -0.11 -31.71 14.69
N VAL A 72 0.37 -30.47 14.77
CA VAL A 72 1.32 -29.92 13.80
C VAL A 72 2.63 -30.72 13.83
N LYS A 73 3.18 -31.02 15.02
CA LYS A 73 4.38 -31.87 15.17
C LYS A 73 4.21 -33.25 14.52
N ARG A 74 3.01 -33.85 14.62
CA ARG A 74 2.72 -35.17 14.05
C ARG A 74 2.47 -35.14 12.54
N LEU A 75 1.87 -34.08 12.01
CA LEU A 75 1.41 -33.99 10.62
C LEU A 75 2.45 -33.38 9.69
N PHE A 76 3.21 -32.37 10.14
CA PHE A 76 4.15 -31.60 9.32
C PHE A 76 5.59 -32.15 9.41
N THR A 77 5.77 -33.44 9.15
CA THR A 77 7.08 -34.14 9.32
C THR A 77 7.98 -34.09 8.08
N ASN A 78 7.41 -33.99 6.89
CA ASN A 78 8.12 -34.08 5.61
C ASN A 78 8.22 -32.74 4.87
N LEU A 79 8.53 -31.66 5.60
CA LEU A 79 8.77 -30.34 5.00
C LEU A 79 10.18 -30.24 4.42
N SER A 80 10.35 -29.36 3.43
CA SER A 80 11.68 -29.08 2.88
C SER A 80 12.62 -28.52 3.94
N THR A 81 13.87 -28.97 3.92
CA THR A 81 14.97 -28.50 4.76
C THR A 81 15.89 -27.52 4.04
N ASP A 82 15.43 -26.92 2.93
CA ASP A 82 16.19 -25.91 2.19
C ASP A 82 16.69 -24.80 3.13
N PRO A 83 18.02 -24.54 3.18
CA PRO A 83 18.63 -23.61 4.12
C PRO A 83 18.47 -22.14 3.72
N THR A 84 17.93 -21.86 2.53
CA THR A 84 17.84 -20.52 1.97
C THR A 84 16.90 -19.66 2.80
N THR A 85 17.45 -18.61 3.41
CA THR A 85 16.67 -17.67 4.22
C THR A 85 16.05 -16.57 3.36
N VAL A 86 14.91 -16.02 3.80
CA VAL A 86 14.27 -14.87 3.12
C VAL A 86 15.21 -13.67 3.07
N ARG A 87 15.95 -13.42 4.15
CA ARG A 87 16.92 -12.32 4.24
C ARG A 87 17.98 -12.41 3.14
N GLN A 88 18.57 -13.57 2.94
CA GLN A 88 19.58 -13.78 1.87
C GLN A 88 18.99 -13.59 0.47
N LEU A 89 17.73 -13.98 0.25
CA LEU A 89 17.07 -13.80 -1.04
C LEU A 89 16.83 -12.31 -1.35
N VAL A 90 16.35 -11.55 -0.36
CA VAL A 90 16.12 -10.11 -0.49
C VAL A 90 17.44 -9.35 -0.64
N GLU A 91 18.48 -9.71 0.13
CA GLU A 91 19.82 -9.09 0.02
C GLU A 91 20.45 -9.34 -1.36
N ARG A 92 20.13 -10.45 -2.02
CA ARG A 92 20.65 -10.77 -3.36
C ARG A 92 20.00 -9.94 -4.47
N GLU A 93 18.69 -9.70 -4.37
CA GLU A 93 17.90 -8.97 -5.36
C GLU A 93 16.98 -7.96 -4.65
N PRO A 94 17.54 -6.86 -4.12
CA PRO A 94 16.76 -5.87 -3.37
C PRO A 94 15.83 -5.09 -4.30
N ALA A 95 14.71 -4.62 -3.76
CA ALA A 95 13.80 -3.77 -4.51
C ALA A 95 14.29 -2.32 -4.54
N VAL A 96 14.48 -1.79 -5.75
CA VAL A 96 14.89 -0.40 -5.97
C VAL A 96 13.71 0.38 -6.53
N PHE A 97 13.34 1.48 -5.87
CA PHE A 97 12.32 2.39 -6.38
C PHE A 97 12.93 3.30 -7.45
N THR A 98 12.42 3.24 -8.67
CA THR A 98 13.00 3.95 -9.83
C THR A 98 12.23 5.20 -10.26
N GLY A 99 11.00 5.39 -9.76
CA GLY A 99 10.19 6.59 -10.04
C GLY A 99 9.89 6.80 -11.53
N TYR A 100 9.11 5.90 -12.14
CA TYR A 100 8.76 5.92 -13.57
C TYR A 100 7.25 6.08 -13.80
N GLU A 101 6.83 6.43 -15.01
CA GLU A 101 5.41 6.47 -15.39
C GLU A 101 5.01 5.43 -16.43
N ASP A 102 3.85 4.81 -16.23
CA ASP A 102 3.20 3.96 -17.22
C ASP A 102 1.81 4.49 -17.57
N ARG A 103 1.53 4.60 -18.86
CA ARG A 103 0.32 5.25 -19.40
C ARG A 103 -0.29 4.41 -20.49
N VAL A 104 -1.47 3.84 -20.20
CA VAL A 104 -2.26 3.07 -21.15
C VAL A 104 -3.46 3.91 -21.58
N VAL A 105 -3.30 4.65 -22.67
CA VAL A 105 -4.38 5.47 -23.25
C VAL A 105 -5.43 4.56 -23.86
N ASN A 106 -6.67 4.68 -23.38
CA ASN A 106 -7.81 3.94 -23.90
C ASN A 106 -9.09 4.79 -23.82
N ASP A 107 -9.50 5.34 -24.96
CA ASP A 107 -10.64 6.26 -25.08
C ASP A 107 -12.00 5.56 -25.05
N ASP A 108 -12.01 4.23 -25.20
CA ASP A 108 -13.25 3.45 -25.13
C ASP A 108 -13.71 3.27 -23.67
N MET A 109 -12.85 3.58 -22.68
CA MET A 109 -13.19 3.53 -21.27
C MET A 109 -13.92 4.81 -20.82
N PRO A 110 -15.00 4.70 -20.02
CA PRO A 110 -15.78 5.86 -19.59
C PRO A 110 -15.07 6.74 -18.56
N LEU A 111 -14.14 6.18 -17.79
CA LEU A 111 -13.44 6.85 -16.70
C LEU A 111 -11.95 6.59 -16.80
N ALA A 112 -11.17 7.58 -16.38
CA ALA A 112 -9.73 7.49 -16.22
C ALA A 112 -9.40 7.00 -14.81
N HIS A 113 -8.46 6.07 -14.73
CA HIS A 113 -7.92 5.53 -13.49
C HIS A 113 -6.47 5.97 -13.37
N VAL A 114 -6.10 6.55 -12.23
CA VAL A 114 -4.78 7.14 -12.01
C VAL A 114 -4.28 6.79 -10.62
N ALA A 115 -3.05 6.29 -10.52
CA ALA A 115 -2.34 6.11 -9.27
C ALA A 115 -1.02 6.87 -9.29
N VAL A 116 -0.73 7.60 -8.22
CA VAL A 116 0.54 8.29 -7.99
C VAL A 116 1.10 7.79 -6.66
N ALA A 117 2.35 7.31 -6.68
CA ALA A 117 3.01 6.75 -5.51
C ALA A 117 4.42 7.28 -5.31
N PHE A 118 4.82 7.32 -4.05
CA PHE A 118 6.18 7.51 -3.58
C PHE A 118 6.71 6.18 -3.05
N LYS A 119 8.02 6.11 -2.86
CA LYS A 119 8.63 5.06 -2.06
C LYS A 119 8.04 5.12 -0.64
N GLY A 120 7.42 4.03 -0.20
CA GLY A 120 6.96 3.84 1.17
C GLY A 120 8.02 3.23 2.08
N ALA A 121 7.62 2.88 3.30
CA ALA A 121 8.49 2.25 4.28
C ALA A 121 8.43 0.72 4.23
N SER A 122 9.46 0.07 4.78
CA SER A 122 9.41 -1.36 5.04
C SER A 122 8.49 -1.67 6.23
N TRP A 123 8.10 -2.94 6.39
CA TRP A 123 7.33 -3.38 7.57
C TRP A 123 8.02 -2.99 8.88
N THR A 124 9.33 -3.19 8.98
CA THR A 124 10.06 -3.02 10.25
C THR A 124 10.55 -1.60 10.50
N ASP A 125 10.31 -0.68 9.55
CA ASP A 125 10.69 0.72 9.68
C ASP A 125 9.88 1.41 10.81
N PRO A 126 10.51 2.17 11.72
CA PRO A 126 9.79 2.92 12.74
C PRO A 126 8.80 3.95 12.17
N ASP A 127 9.06 4.47 10.97
CA ASP A 127 8.20 5.48 10.32
C ASP A 127 6.97 4.85 9.63
N SER A 128 6.87 3.52 9.56
CA SER A 128 5.72 2.82 8.97
C SER A 128 4.38 3.18 9.61
N ILE A 129 4.35 3.40 10.93
CA ILE A 129 3.16 3.80 11.68
C ILE A 129 2.78 5.26 11.36
N ALA A 130 3.78 6.14 11.25
CA ALA A 130 3.54 7.52 10.84
C ALA A 130 3.00 7.59 9.40
N LEU A 131 3.44 6.71 8.50
CA LEU A 131 2.85 6.57 7.15
C LEU A 131 1.39 6.07 7.19
N MET A 132 1.02 5.18 8.12
CA MET A 132 -0.39 4.79 8.32
C MET A 132 -1.24 5.97 8.82
N VAL A 133 -0.70 6.82 9.70
CA VAL A 133 -1.37 8.06 10.12
C VAL A 133 -1.50 9.04 8.95
N LEU A 134 -0.46 9.22 8.15
CA LEU A 134 -0.49 10.03 6.92
C LEU A 134 -1.53 9.53 5.91
N GLN A 135 -1.62 8.21 5.70
CA GLN A 135 -2.68 7.62 4.88
C GLN A 135 -4.06 7.98 5.42
N THR A 136 -4.25 7.87 6.74
CA THR A 136 -5.54 8.20 7.38
C THR A 136 -5.86 9.70 7.30
N LEU A 137 -4.84 10.58 7.33
CA LEU A 137 -4.98 12.01 7.11
C LEU A 137 -5.47 12.35 5.69
N LEU A 138 -4.94 11.67 4.67
CA LEU A 138 -5.41 11.81 3.28
C LEU A 138 -6.82 11.21 3.11
N GLY A 139 -7.05 10.06 3.72
CA GLY A 139 -8.33 9.36 3.72
C GLY A 139 -8.71 8.81 2.35
N GLY A 140 -9.99 8.51 2.20
CA GLY A 140 -10.59 8.08 0.95
C GLY A 140 -11.99 8.66 0.81
N TRP A 141 -12.50 8.71 -0.41
CA TRP A 141 -13.83 9.22 -0.72
C TRP A 141 -14.39 8.53 -1.95
N LYS A 142 -15.71 8.42 -2.01
CA LYS A 142 -16.43 7.83 -3.13
C LYS A 142 -17.74 8.59 -3.34
N ALA A 143 -18.08 8.87 -4.59
CA ALA A 143 -19.35 9.46 -4.96
C ALA A 143 -20.51 8.64 -4.39
N GLY A 144 -21.51 9.33 -3.82
CA GLY A 144 -22.64 8.70 -3.13
C GLY A 144 -22.36 8.25 -1.69
N ALA A 145 -21.14 8.40 -1.16
CA ALA A 145 -20.89 8.23 0.27
C ALA A 145 -21.57 9.36 1.06
N GLY A 146 -22.39 8.99 2.07
CA GLY A 146 -23.31 9.90 2.76
C GLY A 146 -22.69 11.07 3.54
N ALA A 147 -21.35 11.14 3.63
CA ALA A 147 -20.64 12.23 4.31
C ALA A 147 -20.44 13.48 3.42
N GLY A 148 -20.54 13.37 2.08
CA GLY A 148 -20.42 14.51 1.17
C GLY A 148 -19.17 15.37 1.43
N ALA A 149 -19.33 16.69 1.53
CA ALA A 149 -18.24 17.63 1.84
C ALA A 149 -17.88 17.73 3.33
N ASN A 150 -18.62 17.07 4.23
CA ASN A 150 -18.36 17.11 5.68
C ASN A 150 -17.35 16.03 6.12
N LEU A 151 -16.46 15.64 5.21
CA LEU A 151 -15.42 14.66 5.48
C LEU A 151 -14.27 15.30 6.25
N GLY A 152 -13.67 14.48 7.14
CA GLY A 152 -12.53 14.91 7.92
C GLY A 152 -11.34 15.31 7.05
N SER A 153 -10.95 14.49 6.07
CA SER A 153 -9.76 14.81 5.28
C SER A 153 -9.97 15.97 4.31
N GLU A 154 -8.99 16.87 4.26
CA GLU A 154 -8.96 18.02 3.35
C GLU A 154 -9.02 17.59 1.88
N LEU A 155 -8.29 16.52 1.52
CA LEU A 155 -8.31 15.96 0.17
C LEU A 155 -9.72 15.54 -0.24
N ALA A 156 -10.40 14.76 0.60
CA ALA A 156 -11.76 14.32 0.31
C ALA A 156 -12.74 15.49 0.22
N ARG A 157 -12.58 16.49 1.09
CA ARG A 157 -13.41 17.71 1.07
C ARG A 157 -13.25 18.49 -0.24
N LYS A 158 -12.00 18.73 -0.68
CA LYS A 158 -11.71 19.46 -1.92
C LYS A 158 -12.21 18.71 -3.16
N VAL A 159 -12.03 17.40 -3.20
CA VAL A 159 -12.51 16.55 -4.30
C VAL A 159 -14.04 16.53 -4.36
N ALA A 160 -14.71 16.38 -3.20
CA ALA A 160 -16.18 16.36 -3.14
C ALA A 160 -16.81 17.73 -3.42
N ALA A 161 -16.21 18.82 -2.96
CA ALA A 161 -16.74 20.17 -3.16
C ALA A 161 -16.69 20.63 -4.62
N ASN A 162 -15.68 20.16 -5.37
CA ASN A 162 -15.43 20.53 -6.76
C ASN A 162 -15.84 19.44 -7.77
N ASP A 163 -16.44 18.33 -7.31
CA ASP A 163 -16.85 17.17 -8.14
C ASP A 163 -15.73 16.64 -9.06
N LEU A 164 -14.51 16.49 -8.50
CA LEU A 164 -13.29 16.22 -9.30
C LEU A 164 -13.06 14.74 -9.62
N ALA A 165 -13.71 13.82 -8.90
CA ALA A 165 -13.50 12.39 -9.05
C ALA A 165 -14.80 11.62 -8.78
N GLU A 166 -14.83 10.34 -9.18
CA GLU A 166 -15.83 9.37 -8.77
C GLU A 166 -15.39 8.65 -7.47
N SER A 167 -14.09 8.45 -7.31
CA SER A 167 -13.51 7.93 -6.07
C SER A 167 -12.04 8.29 -5.93
N ILE A 168 -11.59 8.44 -4.68
CA ILE A 168 -10.18 8.55 -4.29
C ILE A 168 -9.90 7.58 -3.14
N MET A 169 -8.70 7.01 -3.13
CA MET A 169 -8.23 6.11 -2.09
C MET A 169 -6.74 6.35 -1.86
N SER A 170 -6.36 6.70 -0.63
CA SER A 170 -4.97 6.64 -0.21
C SER A 170 -4.56 5.22 0.16
N PHE A 171 -3.37 4.82 -0.24
CA PHE A 171 -2.83 3.48 0.03
C PHE A 171 -1.43 3.56 0.63
N ASN A 172 -1.12 2.56 1.45
CA ASN A 172 0.18 2.37 2.07
C ASN A 172 0.49 0.86 2.09
N THR A 173 1.39 0.44 1.20
CA THR A 173 1.76 -0.96 1.01
C THR A 173 3.18 -1.16 1.47
N ASN A 174 3.39 -2.03 2.46
CA ASN A 174 4.71 -2.30 3.02
C ASN A 174 5.23 -3.66 2.52
N TYR A 175 6.50 -3.72 2.16
CA TYR A 175 7.27 -4.92 1.89
C TYR A 175 8.43 -5.03 2.88
N ASN A 176 9.29 -6.04 2.73
CA ASN A 176 10.35 -6.31 3.70
C ASN A 176 11.48 -5.27 3.67
N ASP A 177 11.80 -4.71 2.50
CA ASP A 177 12.90 -3.77 2.26
C ASP A 177 12.46 -2.41 1.70
N THR A 178 11.19 -2.29 1.26
CA THR A 178 10.62 -1.09 0.66
C THR A 178 9.10 -1.04 0.89
N GLY A 179 8.43 -0.01 0.38
CA GLY A 179 6.97 0.07 0.30
C GLY A 179 6.50 1.01 -0.81
N LEU A 180 5.20 1.21 -0.91
CA LEU A 180 4.54 2.22 -1.74
C LEU A 180 3.58 3.04 -0.88
N PHE A 181 3.62 4.35 -1.02
CA PHE A 181 2.67 5.26 -0.39
C PHE A 181 2.11 6.19 -1.44
N GLY A 182 0.79 6.30 -1.56
CA GLY A 182 0.22 7.04 -2.67
C GLY A 182 -1.28 7.24 -2.62
N ILE A 183 -1.80 7.79 -3.71
CA ILE A 183 -3.20 8.06 -3.94
C ILE A 183 -3.61 7.43 -5.26
N TYR A 184 -4.68 6.66 -5.23
CA TYR A 184 -5.40 6.12 -6.37
C TYR A 184 -6.69 6.90 -6.55
N ALA A 185 -7.02 7.28 -7.77
CA ALA A 185 -8.22 8.04 -8.10
C ALA A 185 -8.86 7.54 -9.39
N VAL A 186 -10.18 7.66 -9.45
CA VAL A 186 -11.01 7.37 -10.62
C VAL A 186 -11.81 8.63 -10.92
N ALA A 187 -11.71 9.15 -12.15
CA ALA A 187 -12.33 10.42 -12.51
C ALA A 187 -12.68 10.50 -13.99
N LYS A 188 -13.50 11.50 -14.33
CA LYS A 188 -13.78 11.86 -15.72
C LYS A 188 -12.55 12.53 -16.35
N PRO A 189 -12.30 12.33 -17.65
CA PRO A 189 -11.11 12.85 -18.34
C PRO A 189 -10.96 14.36 -18.20
N GLU A 190 -12.06 15.10 -18.16
CA GLU A 190 -12.06 16.56 -18.04
C GLU A 190 -11.56 17.10 -16.69
N CYS A 191 -11.61 16.29 -15.63
CA CYS A 191 -11.24 16.70 -14.28
C CYS A 191 -9.78 16.32 -13.91
N LEU A 192 -9.06 15.60 -14.78
CA LEU A 192 -7.76 15.01 -14.44
C LEU A 192 -6.70 16.02 -14.03
N GLU A 193 -6.67 17.19 -14.66
CA GLU A 193 -5.70 18.25 -14.36
C GLU A 193 -5.95 18.84 -12.95
N ASP A 194 -7.19 19.23 -12.67
CA ASP A 194 -7.61 19.79 -11.38
C ASP A 194 -7.53 18.77 -10.23
N LEU A 195 -7.86 17.50 -10.53
CA LEU A 195 -7.71 16.39 -9.60
C LEU A 195 -6.23 16.16 -9.26
N SER A 196 -5.36 16.09 -10.27
CA SER A 196 -3.92 15.92 -10.06
C SER A 196 -3.33 17.06 -9.25
N TYR A 197 -3.78 18.30 -9.51
CA TYR A 197 -3.42 19.47 -8.72
C TYR A 197 -3.84 19.30 -7.26
N THR A 198 -5.09 18.94 -7.02
CA THR A 198 -5.61 18.76 -5.66
C THR A 198 -4.87 17.65 -4.91
N MET A 199 -4.59 16.52 -5.55
CA MET A 199 -3.82 15.40 -4.98
C MET A 199 -2.41 15.83 -4.56
N MET A 200 -1.66 16.44 -5.48
CA MET A 200 -0.27 16.84 -5.21
C MET A 200 -0.18 18.01 -4.24
N ASN A 201 -1.14 18.93 -4.27
CA ASN A 201 -1.19 20.04 -3.33
C ASN A 201 -1.43 19.55 -1.89
N GLU A 202 -2.32 18.59 -1.69
CA GLU A 202 -2.55 18.00 -0.36
C GLU A 202 -1.36 17.18 0.14
N LEU A 203 -0.73 16.38 -0.72
CA LEU A 203 0.50 15.67 -0.38
C LEU A 203 1.61 16.64 0.05
N SER A 204 1.75 17.76 -0.66
CA SER A 204 2.73 18.79 -0.35
C SER A 204 2.36 19.57 0.92
N ARG A 205 1.07 19.85 1.14
CA ARG A 205 0.58 20.49 2.37
C ARG A 205 1.00 19.71 3.61
N LEU A 206 0.92 18.38 3.58
CA LEU A 206 1.32 17.53 4.72
C LEU A 206 2.81 17.67 5.10
N THR A 207 3.65 18.19 4.20
CA THR A 207 5.07 18.46 4.50
C THR A 207 5.28 19.77 5.27
N GLN A 208 4.32 20.70 5.26
CA GLN A 208 4.49 22.06 5.79
C GLN A 208 3.44 22.42 6.84
N ASP A 209 2.17 22.19 6.54
CA ASP A 209 1.03 22.63 7.33
C ASP A 209 0.09 21.47 7.67
N VAL A 210 0.19 21.01 8.92
CA VAL A 210 -0.62 19.94 9.47
C VAL A 210 -1.18 20.43 10.80
N SER A 211 -2.50 20.36 10.94
CA SER A 211 -3.20 20.73 12.17
C SER A 211 -3.14 19.59 13.18
N GLU A 212 -2.92 19.93 14.45
CA GLU A 212 -2.98 18.98 15.57
C GLU A 212 -4.35 18.28 15.65
N VAL A 213 -5.44 19.00 15.35
CA VAL A 213 -6.79 18.45 15.35
C VAL A 213 -6.93 17.34 14.30
N ASP A 214 -6.33 17.51 13.13
CA ASP A 214 -6.34 16.49 12.07
C ASP A 214 -5.52 15.26 12.48
N VAL A 215 -4.36 15.46 13.11
CA VAL A 215 -3.51 14.35 13.59
C VAL A 215 -4.26 13.54 14.65
N ILE A 216 -4.86 14.20 15.65
CA ILE A 216 -5.65 13.52 16.69
C ILE A 216 -6.81 12.73 16.07
N ARG A 217 -7.52 13.31 15.10
CA ARG A 217 -8.58 12.60 14.37
C ARG A 217 -8.03 11.37 13.65
N ALA A 218 -6.94 11.51 12.90
CA ALA A 218 -6.36 10.42 12.13
C ALA A 218 -5.85 9.29 13.03
N CYS A 219 -5.19 9.61 14.15
CA CYS A 219 -4.77 8.62 15.14
C CYS A 219 -5.97 7.86 15.73
N ASN A 220 -7.04 8.56 16.10
CA ASN A 220 -8.26 7.92 16.60
C ASN A 220 -8.93 7.03 15.54
N GLN A 221 -9.03 7.51 14.30
CA GLN A 221 -9.60 6.74 13.20
C GLN A 221 -8.78 5.48 12.91
N LEU A 222 -7.44 5.58 12.88
CA LEU A 222 -6.56 4.44 12.66
C LEU A 222 -6.74 3.37 13.74
N LYS A 223 -6.79 3.76 15.02
CA LYS A 223 -7.05 2.84 16.13
C LYS A 223 -8.40 2.14 16.00
N SER A 224 -9.46 2.89 15.66
CA SER A 224 -10.79 2.32 15.44
C SER A 224 -10.77 1.31 14.28
N CYS A 225 -10.15 1.66 13.16
CA CYS A 225 -10.01 0.75 12.01
C CYS A 225 -9.29 -0.54 12.39
N LEU A 226 -8.21 -0.47 13.17
CA LEU A 226 -7.47 -1.66 13.61
C LEU A 226 -8.32 -2.59 14.48
N VAL A 227 -9.10 -2.04 15.42
CA VAL A 227 -9.95 -2.87 16.29
C VAL A 227 -11.09 -3.49 15.51
N ILE A 228 -11.74 -2.73 14.63
CA ILE A 228 -12.83 -3.22 13.78
C ILE A 228 -12.32 -4.33 12.84
N HIS A 229 -11.11 -4.19 12.31
CA HIS A 229 -10.52 -5.20 11.43
C HIS A 229 -10.25 -6.53 12.13
N LEU A 230 -10.09 -6.53 13.46
CA LEU A 230 -9.86 -7.73 14.26
C LEU A 230 -11.15 -8.42 14.72
N ASP A 231 -12.31 -8.05 14.17
CA ASP A 231 -13.57 -8.69 14.50
C ASP A 231 -13.72 -10.05 13.78
N GLY A 232 -13.86 -11.12 14.57
CA GLY A 232 -14.00 -12.49 14.10
C GLY A 232 -12.70 -13.32 14.15
N THR A 233 -12.85 -14.64 14.03
CA THR A 233 -11.72 -15.58 14.15
C THR A 233 -10.79 -15.55 12.94
N SER A 234 -11.32 -15.41 11.72
CA SER A 234 -10.50 -15.40 10.50
C SER A 234 -9.58 -14.18 10.42
N PRO A 235 -10.04 -12.92 10.67
CA PRO A 235 -9.14 -11.77 10.68
C PRO A 235 -8.11 -11.83 11.80
N VAL A 236 -8.46 -12.38 12.97
CA VAL A 236 -7.48 -12.61 14.05
C VAL A 236 -6.42 -13.63 13.64
N ALA A 237 -6.79 -14.71 12.96
CA ALA A 237 -5.83 -15.70 12.48
C ALA A 237 -4.90 -15.13 11.38
N GLU A 238 -5.44 -14.32 10.46
CA GLU A 238 -4.66 -13.57 9.47
C GLU A 238 -3.66 -12.65 10.17
N ASP A 239 -4.13 -11.86 11.14
CA ASP A 239 -3.29 -10.90 11.87
C ASP A 239 -2.13 -11.58 12.59
N ILE A 240 -2.39 -12.68 13.28
CA ILE A 240 -1.34 -13.49 13.93
C ILE A 240 -0.31 -13.97 12.90
N GLY A 241 -0.77 -14.55 11.79
CA GLY A 241 0.10 -15.13 10.77
C GLY A 241 0.95 -14.08 10.08
N ARG A 242 0.32 -13.00 9.59
CA ARG A 242 1.00 -11.89 8.90
C ARG A 242 2.01 -11.22 9.81
N GLN A 243 1.65 -10.86 11.05
CA GLN A 243 2.58 -10.21 11.97
C GLN A 243 3.76 -11.09 12.36
N LEU A 244 3.55 -12.40 12.51
CA LEU A 244 4.67 -13.33 12.74
C LEU A 244 5.62 -13.40 11.55
N LEU A 245 5.11 -13.33 10.32
CA LEU A 245 5.95 -13.31 9.12
C LEU A 245 6.70 -11.97 8.93
N THR A 246 6.08 -10.84 9.27
CA THR A 246 6.66 -9.52 9.02
C THR A 246 7.51 -9.00 10.17
N TYR A 247 7.07 -9.16 11.42
CA TYR A 247 7.75 -8.63 12.60
C TYR A 247 8.46 -9.70 13.43
N GLY A 248 8.22 -11.00 13.16
CA GLY A 248 8.69 -12.10 14.00
C GLY A 248 7.94 -12.22 15.34
N ARG A 249 6.93 -11.38 15.58
CA ARG A 249 6.08 -11.40 16.79
C ARG A 249 4.74 -10.74 16.50
N ARG A 250 3.74 -11.06 17.30
CA ARG A 250 2.48 -10.29 17.32
C ARG A 250 2.62 -9.09 18.26
N ILE A 251 2.47 -7.89 17.71
CA ILE A 251 2.44 -6.64 18.47
C ILE A 251 1.11 -6.57 19.23
N PRO A 252 1.12 -6.45 20.56
CA PRO A 252 -0.11 -6.32 21.33
C PRO A 252 -0.78 -4.98 21.05
N LEU A 253 -2.11 -4.94 21.08
CA LEU A 253 -2.90 -3.72 20.79
C LEU A 253 -2.48 -2.52 21.66
N ALA A 254 -2.14 -2.74 22.93
CA ALA A 254 -1.67 -1.69 23.81
C ALA A 254 -0.36 -1.04 23.32
N GLU A 255 0.58 -1.84 22.81
CA GLU A 255 1.82 -1.32 22.23
C GLU A 255 1.52 -0.59 20.91
N PHE A 256 0.64 -1.14 20.08
CA PHE A 256 0.26 -0.50 18.82
C PHE A 256 -0.39 0.87 19.06
N PHE A 257 -1.28 0.97 20.05
CA PHE A 257 -1.92 2.23 20.42
C PHE A 257 -0.91 3.24 20.96
N ALA A 258 0.01 2.82 21.83
CA ALA A 258 1.07 3.69 22.34
C ALA A 258 1.96 4.24 21.21
N ARG A 259 2.26 3.42 20.20
CA ARG A 259 3.02 3.85 19.01
C ARG A 259 2.23 4.84 18.14
N ILE A 260 0.92 4.64 17.99
CA ILE A 260 0.05 5.61 17.28
C ILE A 260 -0.04 6.94 18.04
N ASP A 261 -0.20 6.89 19.36
CA ASP A 261 -0.31 8.08 20.22
C ASP A 261 0.99 8.89 20.30
N ALA A 262 2.13 8.25 20.06
CA ALA A 262 3.42 8.93 19.97
C ALA A 262 3.57 9.75 18.67
N VAL A 263 2.67 9.63 17.70
CA VAL A 263 2.72 10.41 16.45
C VAL A 263 2.10 11.78 16.69
N ASP A 264 2.94 12.80 16.71
CA ASP A 264 2.58 14.20 16.80
C ASP A 264 2.75 14.94 15.45
N VAL A 265 2.40 16.23 15.42
CA VAL A 265 2.50 17.08 14.23
C VAL A 265 3.94 17.12 13.67
N ASP A 266 4.94 17.20 14.53
CA ASP A 266 6.34 17.26 14.13
C ASP A 266 6.81 15.95 13.50
N THR A 267 6.37 14.81 14.05
CA THR A 267 6.61 13.48 13.48
C THR A 267 5.97 13.35 12.11
N VAL A 268 4.72 13.78 11.95
CA VAL A 268 4.03 13.77 10.66
C VAL A 268 4.78 14.61 9.62
N LYS A 269 5.16 15.84 9.98
CA LYS A 269 5.92 16.72 9.06
C LYS A 269 7.29 16.12 8.72
N ARG A 270 8.01 15.57 9.70
CA ARG A 270 9.32 14.92 9.48
C ARG A 270 9.20 13.77 8.48
N VAL A 271 8.20 12.90 8.67
CA VAL A 271 7.99 11.73 7.81
C VAL A 271 7.51 12.16 6.43
N ALA A 272 6.57 13.11 6.34
CA ALA A 272 6.15 13.66 5.06
C ALA A 272 7.32 14.29 4.29
N ASN A 273 8.19 15.07 4.95
CA ASN A 273 9.40 15.61 4.33
C ASN A 273 10.37 14.51 3.88
N HIS A 274 10.50 13.42 4.65
CA HIS A 274 11.40 12.33 4.27
C HIS A 274 10.93 11.56 3.04
N TYR A 275 9.63 11.25 2.96
CA TYR A 275 9.06 10.34 1.95
C TYR A 275 8.40 11.05 0.75
N ILE A 276 7.99 12.31 0.89
CA ILE A 276 7.20 13.03 -0.13
C ILE A 276 7.97 14.23 -0.71
N PHE A 277 8.60 15.04 0.14
CA PHE A 277 9.24 16.28 -0.31
C PHE A 277 10.44 16.02 -1.22
N ASP A 278 10.43 16.62 -2.41
CA ASP A 278 11.48 16.50 -3.43
C ASP A 278 11.87 15.04 -3.76
N ARG A 279 10.89 14.13 -3.71
CA ARG A 279 11.07 12.72 -4.07
C ARG A 279 10.54 12.41 -5.46
N ASP A 280 11.15 11.41 -6.08
CA ASP A 280 10.64 10.88 -7.35
C ASP A 280 9.32 10.14 -7.12
N VAL A 281 8.45 10.22 -8.12
CA VAL A 281 7.12 9.60 -8.11
C VAL A 281 7.05 8.47 -9.10
N ALA A 282 6.22 7.48 -8.83
CA ALA A 282 5.77 6.50 -9.80
C ALA A 282 4.31 6.79 -10.16
N ILE A 283 3.98 6.75 -11.45
CA ILE A 283 2.64 7.08 -11.95
C ILE A 283 2.13 5.93 -12.80
N SER A 284 0.88 5.54 -12.61
CA SER A 284 0.18 4.56 -13.45
C SER A 284 -1.16 5.16 -13.86
N GLY A 285 -1.44 5.23 -15.16
CA GLY A 285 -2.68 5.76 -15.69
C GLY A 285 -3.28 4.86 -16.77
N ILE A 286 -4.58 4.59 -16.70
CA ILE A 286 -5.34 3.81 -17.70
C ILE A 286 -6.66 4.50 -18.02
N GLY A 287 -7.03 4.55 -19.30
CA GLY A 287 -8.29 5.13 -19.77
C GLY A 287 -8.08 6.42 -20.59
N PRO A 288 -9.07 7.34 -20.65
CA PRO A 288 -8.96 8.60 -21.38
C PRO A 288 -8.08 9.61 -20.61
N ILE A 289 -6.77 9.40 -20.61
CA ILE A 289 -5.79 10.12 -19.77
C ILE A 289 -5.02 11.23 -20.53
N GLN A 290 -5.52 11.74 -21.65
CA GLN A 290 -4.86 12.79 -22.44
C GLN A 290 -4.64 14.08 -21.64
N ARG A 291 -5.52 14.36 -20.68
CA ARG A 291 -5.45 15.53 -19.80
C ARG A 291 -4.68 15.27 -18.49
N LEU A 292 -4.13 14.07 -18.30
CA LEU A 292 -3.27 13.79 -17.15
C LEU A 292 -1.93 14.52 -17.34
N PRO A 293 -1.53 15.43 -16.43
CA PRO A 293 -0.26 16.15 -16.56
C PRO A 293 0.94 15.21 -16.69
N ASP A 294 2.01 15.65 -17.36
CA ASP A 294 3.22 14.83 -17.57
C ASP A 294 3.99 14.53 -16.27
N TYR A 295 4.94 13.60 -16.35
CA TYR A 295 5.80 13.26 -15.21
C TYR A 295 6.49 14.48 -14.59
N THR A 296 7.02 15.39 -15.42
CA THR A 296 7.74 16.57 -14.97
C THR A 296 6.86 17.51 -14.15
N TRP A 297 5.58 17.62 -14.51
CA TRP A 297 4.59 18.36 -13.74
C TRP A 297 4.45 17.75 -12.34
N PHE A 298 4.24 16.44 -12.21
CA PHE A 298 4.12 15.79 -10.90
C PHE A 298 5.40 15.95 -10.07
N ARG A 299 6.57 15.70 -10.69
CA ARG A 299 7.87 15.84 -10.02
C ARG A 299 8.10 17.27 -9.52
N SER A 300 7.76 18.29 -10.31
CA SER A 300 7.89 19.70 -9.90
C SER A 300 7.02 20.04 -8.67
N ARG A 301 5.83 19.44 -8.58
CA ARG A 301 4.89 19.67 -7.46
C ARG A 301 5.35 19.07 -6.15
N THR A 302 6.26 18.10 -6.16
CA THR A 302 6.84 17.54 -4.92
C THR A 302 7.79 18.50 -4.19
N SER A 303 8.37 19.47 -4.92
CA SER A 303 9.32 20.45 -4.39
C SER A 303 8.74 21.86 -4.27
N LEU A 304 7.71 22.16 -5.08
CA LEU A 304 6.96 23.41 -4.97
C LEU A 304 6.12 23.32 -3.68
N GLY A 305 6.62 23.94 -2.62
CA GLY A 305 5.91 24.05 -1.35
C GLY A 305 4.46 24.50 -1.54
N PHE A 306 3.60 24.15 -0.60
CA PHE A 306 2.16 24.40 -0.64
C PHE A 306 1.85 25.84 -1.11
N GLN A 307 1.11 25.96 -2.21
CA GLN A 307 0.66 27.25 -2.74
C GLN A 307 -0.82 27.42 -2.37
N ASN A 308 -1.09 28.39 -1.50
CA ASN A 308 -2.44 28.79 -1.08
C ASN A 308 -3.27 29.33 -2.24
#